data_AF-A0AAD6JWS5-F1
#
_entry.id   AF-A0AAD6JWS5-F1
#
_cell.length_a   1.000
_cell.length_b   1.000
_cell.length_c   1.000
_cell.angle_alpha   90.00
_cell.angle_beta   90.00
_cell.angle_gamma   90.00
#
_symmetry.space_group_name_H-M   'P 1'
#
loop_
_entity.id
_entity.type
_entity.pdbx_description
1 polymer ?
#
loop_
_entity_poly.entity_id
_entity_poly.type
_entity_poly.pdbx_seq_one_letter_code
_entity_poly.pdbx_strand_id
1 'polypeptide(L)'
;MGSTVITTCVLCGEVEETHDHLFFLCRYSSKIWKSLNARARIHWPNLPWSRLKNWAIGRYRTKGKTKFVIPKLLLASAIYHIWMERNRRSFNNQFTPARKVEEDIFQLIRAHLINGVKVDDLPPAQRLIWEV
;
A
#
# COMPACT_ATOMS: atom_id res chain seq x y z
N MET A 1 25.88 23.85 16.81
CA MET A 1 25.19 22.78 17.55
C MET A 1 24.49 21.91 16.52
N GLY A 2 24.97 20.69 16.29
CA GLY A 2 24.40 19.79 15.29
C GLY A 2 23.13 19.16 15.84
N SER A 3 21.97 19.52 15.28
CA SER A 3 20.73 18.79 15.53
C SER A 3 20.95 17.35 15.11
N THR A 4 20.79 16.40 16.03
CA THR A 4 20.76 14.98 15.73
C THR A 4 19.59 14.73 14.78
N VAL A 5 19.90 14.60 13.48
CA VAL A 5 18.91 14.22 12.49
C VAL A 5 18.41 12.85 12.92
N ILE A 6 17.14 12.75 13.30
CA ILE A 6 16.51 11.46 13.56
C ILE A 6 16.49 10.74 12.22
N THR A 7 17.49 9.88 11.99
CA THR A 7 17.57 9.05 10.80
C THR A 7 16.69 7.82 10.96
N THR A 8 16.28 7.46 12.18
CA THR A 8 15.42 6.32 12.45
C THR A 8 14.00 6.54 11.94
N CYS A 9 13.44 5.54 11.25
CA CYS A 9 12.10 5.58 10.68
C CYS A 9 11.03 5.79 11.76
N VAL A 10 10.24 6.85 11.58
CA VAL A 10 9.18 7.25 12.53
C VAL A 10 8.04 6.22 12.64
N LEU A 11 7.91 5.32 11.66
CA LEU A 11 6.87 4.29 11.68
C LEU A 11 7.23 3.11 12.61
N CYS A 12 8.51 2.73 12.67
CA CYS A 12 8.95 1.57 13.44
C CYS A 12 9.82 1.93 14.64
N GLY A 13 10.57 3.04 14.59
CA GLY A 13 11.54 3.43 15.60
C GLY A 13 12.79 2.56 15.68
N GLU A 14 13.06 1.71 14.67
CA GLU A 14 14.11 0.66 14.77
C GLU A 14 15.21 0.76 13.72
N VAL A 15 14.88 1.14 12.48
CA VAL A 15 15.80 1.12 11.34
C VAL A 15 15.84 2.51 10.71
N GLU A 16 16.95 2.87 10.08
CA GLU A 16 17.06 4.09 9.28
C GLU A 16 15.93 4.23 8.25
N GLU A 17 15.37 5.44 8.16
CA GLU A 17 14.34 5.80 7.20
C GLU A 17 14.95 5.94 5.80
N THR A 18 14.67 4.96 4.97
CA THR A 18 14.89 5.03 3.52
C THR A 18 13.56 4.91 2.80
N HIS A 19 13.50 5.26 1.51
CA HIS A 19 12.30 5.05 0.69
C HIS A 19 11.84 3.58 0.74
N ASP A 20 12.78 2.65 0.54
CA ASP A 20 12.49 1.22 0.53
C ASP A 20 12.00 0.73 1.90
N HIS A 21 12.65 1.21 2.97
CA HIS A 21 12.21 0.90 4.32
C HIS A 21 10.81 1.45 4.59
N LEU A 22 10.61 2.75 4.40
CA LEU A 22 9.35 3.43 4.70
C LEU A 22 8.16 2.75 4.04
N PHE A 23 8.25 2.45 2.74
CA PHE A 23 7.11 1.96 1.99
C PHE A 23 6.96 0.44 1.97
N PHE A 24 8.05 -0.34 2.04
CA PHE A 24 7.98 -1.78 1.75
C PHE A 24 8.61 -2.68 2.82
N LEU A 25 9.69 -2.26 3.47
CA LEU A 25 10.45 -3.13 4.38
C LEU A 25 10.19 -2.85 5.87
N CYS A 26 9.62 -1.70 6.21
CA CYS A 26 9.26 -1.33 7.57
C CYS A 26 8.26 -2.33 8.15
N ARG A 27 8.42 -2.71 9.42
CA ARG A 27 7.50 -3.63 10.11
C ARG A 27 6.05 -3.13 10.12
N TYR A 28 5.85 -1.81 10.21
CA TYR A 28 4.53 -1.20 10.20
C TYR A 28 3.90 -1.30 8.80
N SER A 29 4.61 -0.84 7.78
CA SER A 29 4.18 -0.90 6.37
C SER A 29 3.99 -2.34 5.89
N SER A 30 4.85 -3.26 6.31
CA SER A 30 4.75 -4.69 6.01
C SER A 30 3.47 -5.31 6.55
N LYS A 31 2.96 -4.87 7.71
CA LYS A 31 1.66 -5.35 8.24
C LYS A 31 0.51 -4.92 7.32
N ILE A 32 0.52 -3.66 6.86
CA ILE A 32 -0.46 -3.14 5.90
C ILE A 32 -0.41 -3.96 4.61
N TRP A 33 0.78 -4.13 4.01
CA TRP A 33 0.93 -4.93 2.78
C TRP A 33 0.44 -6.36 2.91
N LYS A 34 0.75 -7.04 4.03
CA LYS A 34 0.29 -8.40 4.29
C LYS A 34 -1.23 -8.49 4.32
N SER A 35 -1.90 -7.58 5.02
CA SER A 35 -3.37 -7.55 5.08
C SER A 35 -3.99 -7.22 3.73
N LEU A 36 -3.49 -6.19 3.04
CA LEU A 36 -3.97 -5.80 1.72
C LEU A 36 -3.83 -6.94 0.71
N ASN A 37 -2.68 -7.62 0.67
CA ASN A 37 -2.46 -8.78 -0.18
C ASN A 37 -3.44 -9.91 0.11
N ALA A 38 -3.64 -10.23 1.39
CA ALA A 38 -4.56 -11.29 1.82
C ALA A 38 -6.01 -10.96 1.42
N ARG A 39 -6.48 -9.75 1.75
CA ARG A 39 -7.87 -9.32 1.51
C ARG A 39 -8.19 -9.21 0.02
N ALA A 40 -7.30 -8.61 -0.76
CA ALA A 40 -7.49 -8.44 -2.20
C ALA A 40 -7.13 -9.69 -3.01
N ARG A 41 -6.64 -10.76 -2.37
CA ARG A 41 -6.11 -11.97 -3.02
C ARG A 41 -5.10 -11.65 -4.13
N ILE A 42 -4.22 -10.68 -3.85
CA ILE A 42 -3.10 -10.33 -4.73
C ILE A 42 -1.78 -10.49 -4.00
N HIS A 43 -0.68 -10.37 -4.73
CA HIS A 43 0.65 -10.49 -4.16
C HIS A 43 1.51 -9.31 -4.60
N TRP A 44 1.69 -8.33 -3.73
CA TRP A 44 2.78 -7.36 -3.80
C TRP A 44 3.92 -7.83 -2.88
N PRO A 45 5.11 -8.12 -3.41
CA PRO A 45 6.23 -8.58 -2.60
C PRO A 45 6.86 -7.41 -1.85
N ASN A 46 7.38 -7.66 -0.64
CA ASN A 46 8.15 -6.69 0.12
C ASN A 46 9.58 -6.63 -0.43
N LEU A 47 9.78 -5.82 -1.47
CA LEU A 47 11.07 -5.65 -2.16
C LEU A 47 11.46 -4.17 -2.19
N PRO A 48 12.77 -3.87 -2.31
CA PRO A 48 13.23 -2.56 -2.75
C PRO A 48 12.52 -2.11 -4.03
N TRP A 49 12.27 -0.81 -4.16
CA TRP A 49 11.49 -0.22 -5.24
C TRP A 49 11.96 -0.64 -6.64
N SER A 50 13.28 -0.66 -6.86
CA SER A 50 13.87 -1.05 -8.14
C SER A 50 13.48 -2.48 -8.56
N ARG A 51 13.52 -3.42 -7.60
CA ARG A 51 13.13 -4.83 -7.82
C ARG A 51 11.62 -4.99 -7.92
N LEU A 52 10.87 -4.26 -7.09
CA LEU A 52 9.41 -4.25 -7.10
C LEU A 52 8.87 -3.79 -8.46
N LYS A 53 9.46 -2.73 -9.03
CA LYS A 53 9.12 -2.21 -10.37
C LYS A 53 9.31 -3.28 -11.44
N ASN A 54 10.47 -3.93 -11.47
CA ASN A 54 10.78 -4.97 -12.46
C ASN A 54 9.84 -6.17 -12.31
N TRP A 55 9.57 -6.59 -11.08
CA TRP A 55 8.59 -7.64 -10.79
C TRP A 55 7.19 -7.26 -11.30
N ALA A 56 6.73 -6.03 -11.05
CA ALA A 56 5.41 -5.56 -11.47
C ALA A 56 5.27 -5.52 -12.99
N ILE A 57 6.30 -5.03 -13.69
CA ILE A 57 6.35 -5.05 -15.16
C ILE A 57 6.26 -6.49 -15.66
N GLY A 58 7.10 -7.40 -15.15
CA GLY A 58 7.05 -8.81 -15.57
C GLY A 58 5.69 -9.47 -15.29
N ARG A 59 5.05 -9.15 -14.17
CA ARG A 59 3.78 -9.74 -13.74
C ARG A 59 2.56 -9.24 -14.51
N TYR A 60 2.55 -7.96 -14.88
CA TYR A 60 1.35 -7.27 -15.37
C TYR A 60 1.45 -6.72 -16.80
N ARG A 61 2.63 -6.71 -17.45
CA ARG A 61 2.83 -6.14 -18.80
C ARG A 61 1.88 -6.69 -19.87
N THR A 62 1.50 -7.97 -19.79
CA THR A 62 0.66 -8.64 -20.80
C THR A 62 -0.79 -8.86 -20.37
N LYS A 63 -1.16 -8.44 -19.15
CA LYS A 63 -2.53 -8.60 -18.63
C LYS A 63 -3.32 -7.36 -19.02
N GLY A 64 -4.38 -7.51 -19.81
CA GLY A 64 -5.23 -6.41 -20.29
C GLY A 64 -5.65 -5.41 -19.19
N LYS A 65 -5.98 -4.18 -19.59
CA LYS A 65 -6.11 -3.00 -18.71
C LYS A 65 -6.90 -3.24 -17.41
N THR A 66 -8.00 -3.99 -17.47
CA THR A 66 -8.89 -4.27 -16.32
C THR A 66 -8.25 -5.15 -15.25
N LYS A 67 -7.42 -6.13 -15.64
CA LYS A 67 -6.73 -7.04 -14.70
C LYS A 67 -5.67 -6.33 -13.85
N PHE A 68 -5.26 -5.11 -14.24
CA PHE A 68 -4.25 -4.34 -13.54
C PHE A 68 -4.81 -3.16 -12.75
N VAL A 69 -6.13 -2.92 -12.78
CA VAL A 69 -6.78 -1.83 -12.01
C VAL A 69 -6.57 -2.03 -10.51
N ILE A 70 -6.96 -3.18 -9.95
CA ILE A 70 -6.87 -3.44 -8.50
C ILE A 70 -5.42 -3.37 -7.98
N PRO A 71 -4.43 -4.04 -8.60
CA PRO A 71 -3.05 -3.94 -8.12
C PRO A 71 -2.50 -2.51 -8.17
N LYS A 72 -2.83 -1.72 -9.21
CA LYS A 72 -2.43 -0.31 -9.29
C LYS A 72 -3.04 0.54 -8.18
N LEU A 73 -4.36 0.39 -7.95
CA LEU A 73 -5.06 1.12 -6.90
C LEU A 73 -4.47 0.79 -5.53
N LEU A 74 -4.22 -0.50 -5.25
CA LEU A 74 -3.58 -0.92 -4.01
C LEU A 74 -2.20 -0.31 -3.83
N LEU A 75 -1.37 -0.28 -4.89
CA LEU A 75 -0.06 0.35 -4.82
C LEU A 75 -0.14 1.85 -4.52
N ALA A 76 -0.97 2.57 -5.26
CA ALA A 76 -1.13 4.01 -5.10
C ALA A 76 -1.68 4.36 -3.70
N SER A 77 -2.75 3.71 -3.28
CA SER A 77 -3.37 3.95 -1.98
C SER A 77 -2.45 3.56 -0.83
N ALA A 78 -1.76 2.42 -0.89
CA ALA A 78 -0.82 2.02 0.16
C ALA A 78 0.32 3.03 0.34
N ILE A 79 0.97 3.43 -0.76
CA ILE A 79 2.05 4.44 -0.71
C ILE A 79 1.53 5.75 -0.11
N TYR A 80 0.38 6.23 -0.60
CA TYR A 80 -0.21 7.48 -0.12
C TYR A 80 -0.54 7.44 1.38
N HIS A 81 -1.23 6.41 1.85
CA HIS A 81 -1.63 6.30 3.24
C HIS A 81 -0.45 6.05 4.19
N ILE A 82 0.57 5.30 3.77
CA ILE A 82 1.81 5.14 4.53
C ILE A 82 2.53 6.49 4.66
N TRP A 83 2.61 7.25 3.57
CA TRP A 83 3.19 8.60 3.60
C TRP A 83 2.40 9.54 4.51
N MET A 84 1.07 9.51 4.45
CA MET A 84 0.22 10.30 5.35
C MET A 84 0.46 9.94 6.82
N GLU A 85 0.53 8.66 7.16
CA GLU A 85 0.80 8.23 8.53
C GLU A 85 2.20 8.66 9.01
N ARG A 86 3.22 8.56 8.14
CA ARG A 86 4.56 9.07 8.43
C ARG A 86 4.53 10.55 8.79
N ASN A 87 3.82 11.36 8.01
CA ASN A 87 3.68 12.79 8.26
C ASN A 87 2.87 13.07 9.53
N ARG A 88 1.77 12.35 9.75
CA ARG A 88 0.95 12.47 10.96
C ARG A 88 1.76 12.22 12.23
N ARG A 89 2.64 11.21 12.24
CA ARG A 89 3.54 10.97 13.39
C ARG A 89 4.58 12.06 13.55
N SER A 90 5.16 12.51 12.44
CA SER A 90 6.25 13.50 12.45
C SER A 90 5.80 14.89 12.88
N PHE A 91 4.62 15.33 12.42
CA PHE A 91 4.15 16.71 12.58
C PHE A 91 3.02 16.87 13.59
N ASN A 92 2.27 15.80 13.88
CA ASN A 92 1.10 15.87 14.76
C ASN A 92 1.21 14.95 15.98
N ASN A 93 2.29 14.15 16.09
CA ASN A 93 2.49 13.16 17.15
C ASN A 93 1.27 12.23 17.35
N GLN A 94 0.61 11.90 16.25
CA GLN A 94 -0.58 11.04 16.23
C GLN A 94 -0.23 9.70 15.59
N PHE A 95 -0.65 8.61 16.22
CA PHE A 95 -0.27 7.25 15.84
C PHE A 95 -1.51 6.45 15.51
N THR A 96 -1.59 5.98 14.27
CA THR A 96 -2.70 5.15 13.79
C THR A 96 -2.25 3.69 13.75
N PRO A 97 -3.02 2.73 14.28
CA PRO A 97 -2.72 1.31 14.10
C PRO A 97 -2.74 0.92 12.62
N ALA A 98 -1.82 0.03 12.20
CA ALA A 98 -1.76 -0.46 10.82
C ALA A 98 -3.11 -1.01 10.32
N ARG A 99 -3.86 -1.67 11.22
CA ARG A 99 -5.21 -2.19 10.95
C ARG A 99 -6.21 -1.12 10.51
N LYS A 100 -6.13 0.08 11.11
CA LYS A 100 -7.04 1.17 10.73
C LYS A 100 -6.65 1.72 9.36
N VAL A 101 -5.35 1.85 9.09
CA VAL A 101 -4.85 2.31 7.78
C VAL A 101 -5.21 1.34 6.65
N GLU A 102 -5.07 0.02 6.84
CA GLU A 102 -5.51 -0.97 5.84
C GLU A 102 -7.04 -0.95 5.62
N GLU A 103 -7.84 -0.71 6.65
CA GLU A 103 -9.30 -0.56 6.54
C GLU A 103 -9.65 0.66 5.69
N ASP A 104 -9.02 1.81 5.96
CA ASP A 104 -9.23 3.05 5.22
C ASP A 104 -8.83 2.90 3.74
N ILE A 105 -7.68 2.27 3.46
CA ILE A 105 -7.24 1.96 2.09
C ILE A 105 -8.28 1.09 1.37
N PHE A 106 -8.76 0.03 2.02
CA PHE A 106 -9.68 -0.90 1.39
C PHE A 106 -11.04 -0.25 1.10
N GLN A 107 -11.55 0.58 2.01
CA GLN A 107 -12.78 1.32 1.78
C GLN A 107 -12.64 2.36 0.66
N LEU A 108 -11.49 3.06 0.60
CA LEU A 108 -11.20 3.99 -0.48
C LEU A 108 -11.25 3.30 -1.85
N ILE A 109 -10.60 2.15 -1.98
CA ILE A 109 -10.57 1.40 -3.24
C ILE A 109 -11.97 0.90 -3.60
N ARG A 110 -12.72 0.35 -2.63
CA ARG A 110 -14.10 -0.10 -2.85
C ARG A 110 -14.99 1.04 -3.37
N ALA A 111 -14.93 2.21 -2.72
CA ALA A 111 -15.68 3.39 -3.16
C ALA A 111 -15.27 3.85 -4.57
N HIS A 112 -13.97 3.81 -4.90
CA HIS A 112 -13.47 4.16 -6.23
C HIS A 112 -13.96 3.19 -7.30
N LEU A 113 -14.04 1.89 -7.01
CA LEU A 113 -14.54 0.90 -7.95
C LEU A 113 -16.04 1.09 -8.20
N ILE A 114 -16.84 1.29 -7.16
CA ILE A 114 -18.30 1.53 -7.31
C ILE A 114 -18.56 2.77 -8.19
N ASN A 115 -17.77 3.83 -8.04
CA ASN A 115 -18.00 5.10 -8.72
C ASN A 115 -17.30 5.25 -10.09
N GLY A 116 -16.28 4.42 -10.40
CA GLY A 116 -15.37 4.67 -11.52
C GLY A 116 -15.26 3.54 -12.53
N VAL A 117 -14.96 2.32 -12.08
CA VAL A 117 -14.77 1.14 -12.93
C VAL A 117 -15.95 0.23 -12.69
N LYS A 118 -16.83 0.02 -13.70
CA LYS A 118 -17.94 -0.93 -13.55
C LYS A 118 -17.38 -2.22 -12.97
N VAL A 119 -17.84 -2.60 -11.78
CA VAL A 119 -17.37 -3.80 -11.07
C VAL A 119 -17.49 -5.04 -11.97
N ASP A 120 -18.46 -5.01 -12.89
CA ASP A 120 -18.66 -5.95 -13.99
C ASP A 120 -17.43 -6.19 -14.88
N ASP A 121 -16.51 -5.22 -15.00
CA ASP A 121 -15.30 -5.37 -15.82
C ASP A 121 -14.14 -6.06 -15.07
N LEU A 122 -14.30 -6.27 -13.75
CA LEU A 122 -13.31 -6.96 -12.94
C LEU A 122 -13.39 -8.48 -13.17
N PRO A 123 -12.27 -9.22 -13.02
CA PRO A 123 -12.28 -10.67 -12.98
C PRO A 123 -13.28 -11.19 -11.91
N PRO A 124 -14.00 -12.31 -12.15
CA PRO A 124 -15.01 -12.82 -11.21
C PRO A 124 -14.48 -13.02 -9.77
N ALA A 125 -13.24 -13.49 -9.63
CA ALA A 125 -12.61 -13.67 -8.31
C ALA A 125 -12.39 -12.35 -7.56
N GLN A 126 -12.25 -11.22 -8.26
CA GLN A 126 -12.13 -9.89 -7.66
C GLN A 126 -13.51 -9.30 -7.37
N ARG A 127 -14.52 -9.55 -8.22
CA ARG A 127 -15.88 -9.10 -7.99
C ARG A 127 -16.40 -9.49 -6.61
N LEU A 128 -16.33 -10.77 -6.24
CA LEU A 128 -16.75 -11.24 -4.90
C LEU A 128 -16.04 -10.58 -3.71
N ILE A 129 -14.86 -10.01 -3.91
CA ILE A 129 -14.08 -9.33 -2.86
C ILE A 129 -14.54 -7.87 -2.70
N TRP A 130 -14.93 -7.24 -3.82
CA TRP A 130 -15.22 -5.81 -3.89
C TRP A 130 -16.72 -5.50 -4.03
N GLU A 131 -17.54 -6.49 -4.39
CA GLU A 131 -19.01 -6.44 -4.43
C GLU A 131 -19.59 -6.19 -3.04
N VAL A 132 -20.67 -5.41 -3.00
CA VAL A 132 -21.46 -5.12 -1.80
C VAL A 132 -22.48 -6.23 -1.61
#